data_AF-A0A1R1LRR5-F1
#
_entry.id   AF-A0A1R1LRR5-F1
#
_cell.length_a   1.000
_cell.length_b   1.000
_cell.length_c   1.000
_cell.angle_alpha   90.00
_cell.angle_beta   90.00
_cell.angle_gamma   90.00
#
_symmetry.space_group_name_H-M   'P 1'
#
loop_
_entity.id
_entity.type
_entity.pdbx_description
1 polymer ?
#
loop_
_entity_poly.entity_id
_entity_poly.type
_entity_poly.pdbx_seq_one_letter_code
_entity_poly.pdbx_strand_id
1 'polypeptide(L)'
;MNYKMVVNSDLLGQSIPERFIEYAEAYCNGAIALTDQMLRDDQKNTWANAAVVLMLSSHSVELLMKGMIFLRQPDRKLHNTHDLDGLFKIYNEVYSENEYSFDMPFKAEYLGMPEAEIEIFKKEKKPPVPSILYRYPTATGKAEWSGAFGFEVVLFAPTINQLLSDIVRLKICIS
;
A
#
# COMPACT_ATOMS: atom_id res chain seq x y z
N MET A 1 -23.58 13.41 -24.24
CA MET A 1 -22.71 12.60 -23.36
C MET A 1 -21.41 12.40 -24.11
N ASN A 2 -20.32 13.02 -23.67
CA ASN A 2 -19.01 12.88 -24.32
C ASN A 2 -18.32 11.66 -23.71
N TYR A 3 -18.25 10.57 -24.47
CA TYR A 3 -17.47 9.40 -24.08
C TYR A 3 -16.01 9.64 -24.48
N LYS A 4 -15.11 9.67 -23.51
CA LYS A 4 -13.66 9.64 -23.74
C LYS A 4 -13.16 8.25 -23.39
N MET A 5 -12.67 7.51 -24.37
CA MET A 5 -11.98 6.25 -24.13
C MET A 5 -10.62 6.54 -23.50
N VAL A 6 -10.29 5.86 -22.41
CA VAL A 6 -8.97 5.88 -21.77
C VAL A 6 -8.20 4.66 -22.28
N VAL A 7 -6.95 4.86 -22.71
CA VAL A 7 -6.13 3.85 -23.38
C VAL A 7 -4.75 3.80 -22.74
N ASN A 8 -4.09 2.64 -22.76
CA ASN A 8 -2.76 2.49 -22.16
C ASN A 8 -1.69 3.37 -22.82
N SER A 9 -1.95 3.92 -24.02
CA SER A 9 -1.08 4.89 -24.68
C SER A 9 -0.85 6.15 -23.84
N ASP A 10 -1.76 6.46 -22.91
CA ASP A 10 -1.62 7.58 -21.97
C ASP A 10 -0.37 7.43 -21.09
N LEU A 11 0.17 6.21 -20.94
CA LEU A 11 1.37 5.91 -20.14
C LEU A 11 2.60 5.57 -21.00
N LEU A 12 2.48 5.43 -22.32
CA LEU A 12 3.58 4.93 -23.17
C LEU A 12 4.79 5.88 -23.23
N GLY A 13 4.58 7.18 -22.97
CA GLY A 13 5.65 8.18 -22.90
C GLY A 13 6.38 8.25 -21.55
N GLN A 14 5.85 7.59 -20.52
CA GLN A 14 6.44 7.58 -19.19
C GLN A 14 7.48 6.47 -19.04
N SER A 15 8.54 6.75 -18.28
CA SER A 15 9.49 5.77 -17.77
C SER A 15 8.78 4.73 -16.87
N ILE A 16 9.41 3.57 -16.69
CA ILE A 16 8.85 2.52 -15.82
C ILE A 16 8.56 3.05 -14.39
N PRO A 17 9.49 3.77 -13.73
CA PRO A 17 9.24 4.32 -12.40
C PRO A 17 8.03 5.27 -12.32
N GLU A 18 7.86 6.15 -13.31
CA GLU A 18 6.72 7.08 -13.37
C GLU A 18 5.39 6.31 -13.47
N ARG A 19 5.34 5.24 -14.28
CA ARG A 19 4.16 4.39 -14.37
C ARG A 19 3.81 3.74 -13.02
N PHE A 20 4.81 3.27 -12.27
CA PHE A 20 4.59 2.74 -10.92
C PHE A 20 3.92 3.78 -10.02
N ILE A 21 4.38 5.02 -10.07
CA ILE A 21 3.87 6.11 -9.24
C ILE A 21 2.47 6.56 -9.68
N GLU A 22 2.19 6.60 -10.99
CA GLU A 22 0.83 6.83 -11.51
C GLU A 22 -0.17 5.77 -11.04
N TYR A 23 0.22 4.49 -11.09
CA TYR A 23 -0.63 3.44 -10.56
C TYR A 23 -0.79 3.53 -9.04
N ALA A 24 0.27 3.89 -8.29
CA ALA A 24 0.17 4.10 -6.86
C ALA A 24 -0.93 5.13 -6.52
N GLU A 25 -0.90 6.29 -7.19
CA GLU A 25 -1.92 7.32 -7.02
C GLU A 25 -3.33 6.79 -7.38
N ALA A 26 -3.46 6.05 -8.48
CA ALA A 26 -4.75 5.49 -8.90
C ALA A 26 -5.31 4.47 -7.88
N TYR A 27 -4.47 3.60 -7.30
CA TYR A 27 -4.87 2.68 -6.25
C TYR A 27 -5.27 3.41 -4.96
N CYS A 28 -4.53 4.46 -4.58
CA CYS A 28 -4.86 5.31 -3.44
C CYS A 28 -6.22 6.01 -3.62
N ASN A 29 -6.46 6.58 -4.80
CA ASN A 29 -7.74 7.20 -5.16
C ASN A 29 -8.91 6.19 -5.09
N GLY A 30 -8.68 4.95 -5.55
CA GLY A 30 -9.67 3.87 -5.42
C GLY A 30 -9.99 3.54 -3.96
N ALA A 31 -8.98 3.49 -3.10
CA ALA A 31 -9.16 3.27 -1.66
C ALA A 31 -9.94 4.42 -1.00
N ILE A 32 -9.61 5.68 -1.34
CA ILE A 32 -10.32 6.87 -0.83
C ILE A 32 -11.79 6.82 -1.26
N ALA A 33 -12.06 6.57 -2.54
CA ALA A 33 -13.43 6.53 -3.04
C ALA A 33 -14.30 5.46 -2.36
N LEU A 34 -13.71 4.31 -2.00
CA LEU A 34 -14.42 3.27 -1.25
C LEU A 34 -14.58 3.64 0.23
N THR A 35 -13.56 4.24 0.84
CA THR A 35 -13.62 4.77 2.22
C THR A 35 -14.73 5.82 2.36
N ASP A 36 -14.84 6.72 1.38
CA ASP A 36 -15.89 7.74 1.30
C ASP A 36 -17.30 7.12 1.24
N GLN A 37 -17.47 6.01 0.51
CA GLN A 37 -18.73 5.28 0.48
C GLN A 37 -19.04 4.64 1.83
N MET A 38 -18.05 4.03 2.48
CA MET A 38 -18.17 3.41 3.80
C MET A 38 -18.50 4.45 4.89
N LEU A 39 -18.01 5.68 4.79
CA LEU A 39 -18.33 6.77 5.72
C LEU A 39 -19.75 7.32 5.56
N ARG A 40 -20.32 7.25 4.35
CA ARG A 40 -21.65 7.81 4.04
C ARG A 40 -22.79 6.80 4.21
N ASP A 41 -22.48 5.52 4.16
CA ASP A 41 -23.45 4.43 4.21
C ASP A 41 -22.92 3.29 5.09
N ASP A 42 -23.51 3.14 6.28
CA ASP A 42 -23.17 2.07 7.23
C ASP A 42 -23.33 0.67 6.61
N GLN A 43 -24.21 0.48 5.62
CA GLN A 43 -24.35 -0.81 4.93
C GLN A 43 -23.13 -1.14 4.07
N LYS A 44 -22.32 -0.13 3.70
CA LYS A 44 -21.04 -0.32 3.03
C LYS A 44 -19.91 -0.58 4.02
N ASN A 45 -20.08 -0.27 5.31
CA ASN A 45 -19.07 -0.53 6.35
C ASN A 45 -19.01 -2.03 6.71
N THR A 46 -18.50 -2.83 5.78
CA THR A 46 -18.40 -4.29 5.86
C THR A 46 -16.95 -4.73 5.78
N TRP A 47 -16.65 -5.92 6.32
CA TRP A 47 -15.30 -6.50 6.23
C TRP A 47 -14.83 -6.70 4.77
N ALA A 48 -15.73 -7.06 3.85
CA ALA A 48 -15.37 -7.21 2.44
C ALA A 48 -14.87 -5.89 1.83
N ASN A 49 -15.55 -4.77 2.12
CA ASN A 49 -15.09 -3.46 1.67
C ASN A 49 -13.82 -3.01 2.41
N ALA A 50 -13.73 -3.27 3.71
CA ALA A 50 -12.52 -2.99 4.48
C ALA A 50 -11.29 -3.72 3.91
N ALA A 51 -11.41 -5.01 3.60
CA ALA A 51 -10.34 -5.79 2.97
C ALA A 51 -9.95 -5.19 1.61
N VAL A 52 -10.91 -4.76 0.79
CA VAL A 52 -10.58 -4.07 -0.47
C VAL A 52 -9.86 -2.75 -0.23
N VAL A 53 -10.29 -1.93 0.74
CA VAL A 53 -9.58 -0.68 1.10
C VAL A 53 -8.14 -0.98 1.51
N LEU A 54 -7.93 -1.97 2.38
CA LEU A 54 -6.60 -2.38 2.84
C LEU A 54 -5.73 -2.92 1.69
N MET A 55 -6.31 -3.71 0.79
CA MET A 55 -5.61 -4.23 -0.40
C MET A 55 -5.17 -3.09 -1.33
N LEU A 56 -6.08 -2.20 -1.71
CA LEU A 56 -5.79 -1.08 -2.60
C LEU A 56 -4.74 -0.15 -1.99
N SER A 57 -4.89 0.17 -0.71
CA SER A 57 -3.98 1.04 0.03
C SER A 57 -2.59 0.42 0.16
N SER A 58 -2.49 -0.87 0.52
CA SER A 58 -1.20 -1.56 0.63
C SER A 58 -0.49 -1.65 -0.71
N HIS A 59 -1.24 -1.89 -1.79
CA HIS A 59 -0.67 -1.95 -3.13
C HIS A 59 -0.23 -0.57 -3.64
N SER A 60 -0.96 0.50 -3.30
CA SER A 60 -0.54 1.88 -3.55
C SER A 60 0.84 2.15 -2.95
N VAL A 61 1.04 1.84 -1.66
CA VAL A 61 2.34 2.04 -0.99
C VAL A 61 3.43 1.18 -1.65
N GLU A 62 3.15 -0.08 -1.98
CA GLU A 62 4.09 -0.96 -2.67
C GLU A 62 4.60 -0.35 -3.98
N LEU A 63 3.68 0.15 -4.82
CA LEU A 63 4.02 0.73 -6.12
C LEU A 63 4.73 2.06 -5.99
N LEU A 64 4.33 2.92 -5.03
CA LEU A 64 5.03 4.17 -4.73
C LEU A 64 6.49 3.88 -4.39
N MET A 65 6.75 2.98 -3.44
CA MET A 65 8.11 2.65 -3.02
C MET A 65 8.94 2.07 -4.17
N LYS A 66 8.36 1.16 -4.96
CA LYS A 66 9.03 0.60 -6.14
C LYS A 66 9.40 1.66 -7.16
N GLY A 67 8.45 2.52 -7.53
CA GLY A 67 8.68 3.61 -8.47
C GLY A 67 9.79 4.52 -7.96
N MET A 68 9.70 4.97 -6.72
CA MET A 68 10.72 5.83 -6.12
C MET A 68 12.11 5.17 -6.09
N ILE A 69 12.20 3.91 -5.67
CA ILE A 69 13.48 3.17 -5.63
C ILE A 69 14.07 3.06 -7.05
N PHE A 70 13.27 2.71 -8.05
CA PHE A 70 13.74 2.57 -9.42
C PHE A 70 14.17 3.90 -10.07
N LEU A 71 13.68 5.06 -9.61
CA LEU A 71 14.17 6.36 -10.09
C LEU A 71 15.65 6.58 -9.78
N ARG A 72 16.09 6.25 -8.56
CA ARG A 72 17.49 6.41 -8.14
C ARG A 72 18.35 5.17 -8.42
N GLN A 73 17.73 3.99 -8.50
CA GLN A 73 18.41 2.70 -8.64
C GLN A 73 17.69 1.79 -9.65
N PRO A 74 17.75 2.12 -10.95
CA PRO A 74 16.98 1.42 -11.99
C PRO A 74 17.31 -0.08 -12.12
N ASP A 75 18.55 -0.47 -11.79
CA ASP A 75 19.00 -1.86 -11.89
C ASP A 75 18.85 -2.65 -10.57
N ARG A 76 18.30 -2.05 -9.51
CA ARG A 76 18.16 -2.73 -8.21
C ARG A 76 17.17 -3.87 -8.31
N LYS A 77 17.61 -5.08 -7.97
CA LYS A 77 16.73 -6.24 -7.85
C LYS A 77 15.97 -6.15 -6.54
N LEU A 78 14.66 -5.97 -6.62
CA LEU A 78 13.77 -6.06 -5.47
C LEU A 78 13.38 -7.54 -5.28
N HIS A 79 13.97 -8.18 -4.27
CA HIS A 79 13.59 -9.53 -3.84
C HIS A 79 12.37 -9.44 -2.91
N ASN A 80 11.48 -10.43 -2.91
CA ASN A 80 10.22 -10.39 -2.14
C ASN A 80 9.42 -9.10 -2.34
N THR A 81 9.03 -8.85 -3.59
CA THR A 81 8.48 -7.58 -4.09
C THR A 81 7.19 -7.07 -3.43
N HIS A 82 6.65 -7.77 -2.44
CA HIS A 82 5.40 -7.43 -1.75
C HIS A 82 5.59 -7.23 -0.23
N ASP A 83 6.82 -7.35 0.26
CA ASP A 83 7.18 -7.05 1.65
C ASP A 83 7.31 -5.52 1.83
N LEU A 84 6.30 -4.91 2.45
CA LEU A 84 6.27 -3.46 2.66
C LEU A 84 7.36 -3.00 3.62
N ASP A 85 7.64 -3.74 4.69
CA ASP A 85 8.69 -3.37 5.66
C ASP A 85 10.07 -3.39 4.99
N GLY A 86 10.34 -4.44 4.21
CA GLY A 86 11.56 -4.57 3.43
C GLY A 86 11.71 -3.46 2.38
N LEU A 87 10.64 -3.15 1.65
CA LEU A 87 10.62 -2.05 0.67
C LEU A 87 10.82 -0.68 1.35
N PHE A 88 10.21 -0.45 2.51
CA PHE A 88 10.31 0.82 3.22
C PHE A 88 11.71 1.04 3.80
N LYS A 89 12.35 -0.02 4.28
CA LYS A 89 13.77 0.02 4.66
C LYS A 89 14.64 0.43 3.48
N ILE A 90 14.46 -0.22 2.33
CA ILE A 90 15.21 0.11 1.10
C ILE A 90 14.93 1.55 0.67
N TYR A 91 13.67 1.98 0.72
CA TYR A 91 13.28 3.34 0.39
C TYR A 91 14.04 4.36 1.24
N ASN A 92 14.08 4.18 2.56
CA ASN A 92 14.79 5.08 3.49
C ASN A 92 16.32 5.04 3.31
N GLU A 93 16.90 3.92 2.85
CA GLU A 93 18.31 3.86 2.45
C GLU A 93 18.58 4.71 1.20
N VAL A 94 17.63 4.76 0.27
CA VAL A 94 17.76 5.45 -1.02
C VAL A 94 17.38 6.94 -0.93
N TYR A 95 16.43 7.28 -0.05
CA TYR A 95 15.91 8.62 0.20
C TYR A 95 15.97 8.91 1.70
N SER A 96 17.02 9.61 2.12
CA SER A 96 17.23 9.97 3.53
C SER A 96 16.86 11.42 3.82
N GLU A 97 16.62 12.20 2.78
CA GLU A 97 16.31 13.62 2.86
C GLU A 97 14.86 13.83 3.30
N ASN A 98 14.64 14.79 4.20
CA ASN A 98 13.34 15.02 4.83
C ASN A 98 12.20 15.32 3.84
N GLU A 99 12.52 15.92 2.69
CA GLU A 99 11.56 16.21 1.61
C GLU A 99 10.97 14.96 0.95
N TYR A 100 11.64 13.80 1.07
CA TYR A 100 11.14 12.51 0.62
C TYR A 100 10.54 11.68 1.76
N SER A 101 10.54 12.16 3.00
CA SER A 101 9.91 11.41 4.08
C SER A 101 8.40 11.28 3.85
N PHE A 102 7.81 10.13 4.20
CA PHE A 102 6.38 9.94 4.32
C PHE A 102 6.08 8.90 5.40
N ASP A 103 4.89 8.96 5.99
CA ASP A 103 4.52 8.01 7.03
C ASP A 103 3.91 6.74 6.42
N MET A 104 4.58 5.60 6.57
CA MET A 104 4.06 4.33 6.05
C MET A 104 2.85 3.88 6.88
N PRO A 105 1.65 3.73 6.28
CA PRO A 105 0.44 3.43 7.06
C PRO A 105 0.29 1.96 7.47
N PHE A 106 1.15 1.07 6.96
CA PHE A 106 1.12 -0.37 7.23
C PHE A 106 2.30 -0.78 8.12
N LYS A 107 2.24 -0.43 9.41
CA LYS A 107 3.25 -0.83 10.39
C LYS A 107 2.76 -2.01 11.20
N ALA A 108 3.60 -3.03 11.36
CA ALA A 108 3.35 -4.10 12.30
C ALA A 108 3.78 -3.67 13.71
N GLU A 109 2.83 -3.62 14.65
CA GLU A 109 3.11 -3.39 16.07
C GLU A 109 2.94 -4.70 16.85
N TYR A 110 3.94 -5.03 17.68
CA TYR A 110 3.97 -6.24 18.49
C TYR A 110 3.93 -5.87 19.98
N LEU A 111 2.72 -5.60 20.48
CA LEU A 111 2.53 -5.13 21.85
C LEU A 111 2.92 -6.22 22.87
N GLY A 112 3.82 -5.87 23.79
CA GLY A 112 4.25 -6.75 24.88
C GLY A 112 5.25 -7.84 24.46
N MET A 113 5.73 -7.85 23.21
CA MET A 113 6.75 -8.79 22.75
C MET A 113 8.14 -8.14 22.74
N PRO A 114 9.18 -8.78 23.30
CA PRO A 114 10.57 -8.35 23.12
C PRO A 114 11.04 -8.50 21.67
N GLU A 115 11.98 -7.65 21.22
CA GLU A 115 12.52 -7.66 19.85
C GLU A 115 13.00 -9.05 19.39
N ALA A 116 13.70 -9.78 20.27
CA ALA A 116 14.18 -11.12 19.95
C ALA A 116 13.03 -12.11 19.67
N GLU A 117 11.90 -11.96 20.36
CA GLU A 117 10.71 -12.78 20.16
C GLU A 117 9.96 -12.38 18.89
N ILE A 118 9.92 -11.08 18.58
CA ILE A 118 9.35 -10.55 17.33
C ILE A 118 10.09 -11.14 16.13
N GLU A 119 11.42 -11.16 16.16
CA GLU A 119 12.23 -11.69 15.06
C GLU A 119 12.04 -13.20 14.88
N ILE A 120 11.93 -13.97 15.97
CA ILE A 120 11.57 -15.38 15.92
C ILE A 120 10.16 -15.56 15.32
N PHE A 121 9.19 -14.77 15.79
CA PHE A 121 7.81 -14.82 15.30
C PHE A 121 7.71 -14.53 13.80
N LYS A 122 8.35 -13.46 13.32
CA LYS A 122 8.40 -13.11 11.89
C LYS A 122 8.99 -14.24 11.06
N LYS A 123 10.07 -14.87 11.55
CA LYS A 123 10.76 -15.98 10.86
C LYS A 123 9.93 -17.26 10.82
N GLU A 124 9.23 -17.60 11.90
CA GLU A 124 8.49 -18.85 12.05
C GLU A 124 7.08 -18.79 11.47
N LYS A 125 6.35 -17.70 11.71
CA LYS A 125 4.95 -17.56 11.29
C LYS A 125 4.78 -17.04 9.88
N LYS A 126 5.74 -16.26 9.37
CA LYS A 126 5.70 -15.65 8.04
C LYS A 126 4.31 -15.11 7.71
N PRO A 127 3.87 -14.05 8.42
CA PRO A 127 2.53 -13.51 8.22
C PRO A 127 2.28 -13.23 6.73
N PRO A 128 1.07 -13.49 6.22
CA PRO A 128 0.78 -13.28 4.81
C PRO A 128 0.97 -11.80 4.47
N VAL A 129 1.62 -11.54 3.33
CA VAL A 129 1.74 -10.16 2.84
C VAL A 129 0.34 -9.59 2.55
N PRO A 130 0.13 -8.26 2.75
CA PRO A 130 -1.17 -7.63 2.55
C PRO A 130 -1.83 -7.95 1.21
N SER A 131 -1.03 -8.03 0.13
CA SER A 131 -1.50 -8.33 -1.22
C SER A 131 -2.13 -9.72 -1.39
N ILE A 132 -1.87 -10.64 -0.46
CA ILE A 132 -2.49 -11.98 -0.40
C ILE A 132 -3.61 -11.99 0.65
N LEU A 133 -3.31 -11.51 1.86
CA LEU A 133 -4.24 -11.54 3.00
C LEU A 133 -5.58 -10.88 2.65
N TYR A 134 -5.54 -9.71 2.04
CA TYR A 134 -6.74 -8.92 1.75
C TYR A 134 -7.34 -9.19 0.37
N ARG A 135 -6.64 -9.97 -0.48
CA ARG A 135 -7.12 -10.35 -1.81
C ARG A 135 -8.06 -11.55 -1.75
N TYR A 136 -7.80 -12.49 -0.86
CA TYR A 136 -8.58 -13.71 -0.73
C TYR A 136 -9.34 -13.74 0.59
N PRO A 137 -10.63 -14.12 0.60
CA PRO A 137 -11.43 -14.14 1.81
C PRO A 137 -10.94 -15.17 2.84
N THR A 138 -10.22 -16.20 2.39
CA THR A 138 -9.77 -17.34 3.19
C THR A 138 -8.33 -17.69 2.84
N ALA A 139 -7.56 -18.23 3.78
CA ALA A 139 -6.17 -18.68 3.55
C ALA A 139 -6.11 -19.81 2.51
N THR A 140 -7.08 -20.72 2.56
CA THR A 140 -7.32 -21.75 1.54
C THR A 140 -8.82 -21.96 1.42
N GLY A 141 -9.30 -22.65 0.39
CA GLY A 141 -10.74 -23.00 0.28
C GLY A 141 -11.29 -23.91 1.40
N LYS A 142 -10.49 -24.23 2.43
CA LYS A 142 -10.86 -25.04 3.59
C LYS A 142 -10.43 -24.44 4.93
N ALA A 143 -9.75 -23.29 4.93
CA ALA A 143 -9.18 -22.72 6.16
C ALA A 143 -9.23 -21.19 6.16
N GLU A 144 -9.64 -20.64 7.31
CA GLU A 144 -9.64 -19.21 7.58
C GLU A 144 -8.24 -18.66 7.77
N TRP A 145 -8.11 -17.34 7.61
CA TRP A 145 -6.92 -16.63 8.04
C TRP A 145 -6.79 -16.69 9.56
N SER A 146 -5.58 -16.98 10.05
CA SER A 146 -5.30 -16.95 11.48
C SER A 146 -5.14 -15.52 11.97
N GLY A 147 -5.88 -15.16 13.01
CA GLY A 147 -5.78 -13.85 13.67
C GLY A 147 -7.15 -13.19 13.86
N ALA A 148 -7.16 -12.13 14.66
CA ALA A 148 -8.30 -11.21 14.72
C ALA A 148 -8.01 -10.06 13.76
N PHE A 149 -8.96 -9.77 12.87
CA PHE A 149 -8.85 -8.69 11.91
C PHE A 149 -9.92 -7.65 12.21
N GLY A 150 -9.52 -6.38 12.17
CA GLY A 150 -10.40 -5.24 12.40
C GLY A 150 -10.01 -4.09 11.49
N PHE A 151 -10.99 -3.25 11.19
CA PHE A 151 -10.81 -2.06 10.39
C PHE A 151 -11.82 -1.03 10.85
N GLU A 152 -11.36 0.21 11.07
CA GLU A 152 -12.23 1.32 11.44
C GLU A 152 -12.10 2.44 10.41
N VAL A 153 -13.15 2.64 9.63
CA VAL A 153 -13.13 3.56 8.48
C VAL A 153 -12.89 5.00 8.92
N VAL A 154 -13.46 5.41 10.06
CA VAL A 154 -13.32 6.78 10.58
C VAL A 154 -11.87 7.09 10.94
N LEU A 155 -11.15 6.11 11.49
CA LEU A 155 -9.74 6.25 11.87
C LEU A 155 -8.80 6.12 10.67
N PHE A 156 -9.17 5.30 9.67
CA PHE A 156 -8.32 5.08 8.50
C PHE A 156 -8.44 6.16 7.44
N ALA A 157 -9.58 6.84 7.33
CA ALA A 157 -9.81 7.87 6.31
C ALA A 157 -8.76 9.00 6.31
N PRO A 158 -8.36 9.59 7.46
CA PRO A 158 -7.29 10.58 7.49
C PRO A 158 -5.95 10.01 6.99
N THR A 159 -5.62 8.77 7.36
CA THR A 159 -4.38 8.08 6.97
C THR A 159 -4.27 7.92 5.46
N ILE A 160 -5.33 7.45 4.78
CA ILE A 160 -5.29 7.25 3.34
C ILE A 160 -5.27 8.59 2.56
N ASN A 161 -5.92 9.63 3.08
CA ASN A 161 -5.84 10.98 2.51
C ASN A 161 -4.44 11.59 2.67
N GLN A 162 -3.78 11.34 3.80
CA GLN A 162 -2.39 11.75 4.00
C GLN A 162 -1.46 11.03 3.03
N LEU A 163 -1.64 9.71 2.81
CA LEU A 163 -0.88 8.96 1.82
C LEU A 163 -1.03 9.54 0.41
N LEU A 164 -2.25 9.93 -0.02
CA LEU A 164 -2.44 10.61 -1.31
C LEU A 164 -1.67 11.93 -1.37
N SER A 165 -1.73 12.73 -0.29
CA SER A 165 -1.01 14.00 -0.20
C SER A 165 0.50 13.78 -0.31
N ASP A 166 1.02 12.72 0.30
CA ASP A 166 2.42 12.33 0.21
C ASP A 166 2.81 11.86 -1.19
N ILE A 167 1.98 11.05 -1.85
CA ILE A 167 2.21 10.63 -3.25
C ILE A 167 2.32 11.85 -4.17
N VAL A 168 1.37 12.78 -4.07
CA VAL A 168 1.35 13.99 -4.90
C VAL A 168 2.58 14.86 -4.62
N ARG A 169 2.94 15.05 -3.35
CA ARG A 169 4.15 15.79 -2.96
C ARG A 169 5.40 15.14 -3.52
N LEU A 170 5.55 13.82 -3.36
CA LEU A 170 6.73 13.08 -3.82
C LEU A 170 6.86 13.16 -5.35
N LYS A 171 5.76 13.10 -6.10
CA LYS A 171 5.74 13.32 -7.56
C LYS A 171 6.33 14.67 -7.96
N ILE A 172 6.00 15.73 -7.22
CA ILE A 172 6.52 17.07 -7.49
C ILE A 172 8.02 17.15 -7.19
N CYS A 173 8.50 16.49 -6.13
CA CYS A 173 9.92 16.51 -5.76
C CYS A 173 10.85 15.81 -6.78
N ILE A 174 10.32 14.87 -7.57
CA ILE A 174 11.09 14.07 -8.53
C ILE A 174 10.89 14.50 -10.00
N SER A 175 9.96 15.42 -10.26
CA SER A 175 9.68 15.97 -11.60
C SER A 175 10.63 17.13 -11.91
#